data_AF-A0A3G8MA62-F1
#
_entry.id   AF-A0A3G8MA62-F1
#
_cell.length_a   1.000
_cell.length_b   1.000
_cell.length_c   1.000
_cell.angle_alpha   90.00
_cell.angle_beta   90.00
_cell.angle_gamma   90.00
#
_symmetry.space_group_name_H-M   'P 1'
#
loop_
_entity.id
_entity.type
_entity.pdbx_description
1 polymer ?
#
loop_
_entity_poly.entity_id
_entity_poly.type
_entity_poly.pdbx_seq_one_letter_code
_entity_poly.pdbx_strand_id
1 'polypeptide(L)' 'MAQQAHGGATSAGSYDPETIYDVRLSRTVMVGRARIKPLGEHQMTGATLNAIVDEEGADAIVSANPR' A
#
# COMPACT_ATOMS: atom_id res chain seq x y z
N MET A 1 29.66 11.32 -14.14
CA MET A 1 28.89 11.95 -13.05
C MET A 1 27.78 10.97 -12.69
N ALA A 2 27.80 10.48 -11.45
CA ALA A 2 26.98 9.36 -10.98
C ALA A 2 25.49 9.73 -10.91
N GLN A 3 24.65 8.77 -11.27
CA GLN A 3 23.19 8.88 -11.23
C GLN A 3 22.73 9.16 -9.79
N GLN A 4 21.87 10.17 -9.69
CA GLN A 4 21.29 10.67 -8.46
C GLN A 4 20.37 9.63 -7.85
N ALA A 5 20.54 9.38 -6.56
CA ALA A 5 19.61 8.65 -5.71
C ALA A 5 18.67 9.64 -5.03
N HIS A 6 17.36 9.56 -5.29
CA HIS A 6 16.28 9.69 -4.28
C HIS A 6 14.88 9.63 -4.90
N GLY A 7 14.04 8.73 -4.36
CA GLY A 7 12.72 9.11 -3.84
C GLY A 7 11.53 9.20 -4.81
N GLY A 8 10.56 8.31 -4.59
CA GLY A 8 9.15 8.69 -4.59
C GLY A 8 8.41 8.62 -5.93
N ALA A 9 8.26 7.44 -6.50
CA ALA A 9 7.19 7.21 -7.46
C ALA A 9 5.89 6.87 -6.70
N THR A 10 5.26 7.92 -6.17
CA THR A 10 3.84 7.92 -5.79
C THR A 10 3.00 7.84 -7.06
N SER A 11 3.03 6.71 -7.74
CA SER A 11 1.97 6.35 -8.67
C SER A 11 0.99 5.56 -7.86
N ALA A 12 -0.24 6.05 -7.71
CA ALA A 12 -1.41 5.20 -7.50
C ALA A 12 -1.65 4.37 -8.76
N GLY A 13 -0.61 3.66 -9.21
CA GLY A 13 -0.55 2.71 -10.30
C GLY A 13 -0.24 1.37 -9.66
N SER A 14 -0.94 0.35 -10.11
CA SER A 14 -1.03 -0.98 -9.52
C SER A 14 0.25 -1.44 -8.82
N TYR A 15 0.14 -1.78 -7.53
CA TYR A 15 1.21 -2.38 -6.75
C TYR A 15 1.59 -3.74 -7.33
N ASP A 16 2.85 -4.13 -7.24
CA ASP A 16 3.31 -5.43 -7.73
C ASP A 16 2.70 -6.56 -6.87
N PRO A 17 1.94 -7.50 -7.46
CA PRO A 17 1.14 -8.44 -6.69
C PRO A 17 1.96 -9.42 -5.84
N GLU A 18 3.21 -9.67 -6.23
CA GLU A 18 4.12 -10.64 -5.61
C GLU A 18 5.02 -9.99 -4.54
N THR A 19 5.18 -8.67 -4.60
CA THR A 19 5.98 -7.89 -3.65
C THR A 19 5.24 -7.66 -2.34
N ILE A 20 5.95 -7.76 -1.21
CA ILE A 20 5.44 -7.41 0.12
C ILE A 20 5.75 -5.94 0.39
N TYR A 21 4.76 -5.24 0.92
CA TYR A 21 4.88 -3.83 1.29
C TYR A 21 4.56 -3.65 2.77
N ASP A 22 5.29 -2.75 3.41
CA ASP A 22 4.93 -2.17 4.70
C ASP A 22 4.00 -0.98 4.46
N VAL A 23 2.75 -1.14 4.89
CA VAL A 23 1.62 -0.27 4.54
C VAL A 23 1.07 0.39 5.77
N ARG A 24 0.85 1.70 5.70
CA ARG A 24 0.15 2.45 6.73
C ARG A 24 -1.20 2.91 6.21
N LEU A 25 -2.25 2.59 6.95
CA LEU A 25 -3.63 2.90 6.58
C LEU A 25 -4.09 4.22 7.24
N SER A 26 -4.93 4.98 6.54
CA SER A 26 -5.49 6.25 7.05
C SER A 26 -6.74 6.01 7.88
N ARG A 27 -7.50 4.97 7.55
CA ARG A 27 -8.74 4.55 8.20
C ARG A 27 -8.81 3.02 8.35
N THR A 28 -9.87 2.56 9.00
CA THR A 28 -10.19 1.12 8.98
C THR A 28 -10.69 0.77 7.58
N VAL A 29 -10.05 -0.21 6.95
CA VAL A 29 -10.39 -0.67 5.59
C VAL A 29 -11.03 -2.06 5.67
N MET A 30 -11.90 -2.37 4.72
CA MET A 30 -12.38 -3.72 4.50
C MET A 30 -11.81 -4.27 3.21
N VAL A 31 -11.23 -5.47 3.28
CA VAL A 31 -10.72 -6.21 2.11
C VAL A 31 -11.47 -7.53 2.05
N GLY A 32 -12.47 -7.59 1.19
CA GLY A 32 -13.45 -8.68 1.20
C GLY A 32 -14.13 -8.82 2.57
N ARG A 33 -13.80 -9.86 3.33
CA ARG A 33 -14.36 -10.11 4.68
C ARG A 33 -13.41 -9.73 5.82
N ALA A 34 -12.19 -9.35 5.52
CA ALA A 34 -11.20 -8.96 6.51
C ALA A 34 -11.33 -7.47 6.84
N ARG A 35 -11.42 -7.14 8.12
CA ARG A 35 -11.39 -5.75 8.60
C ARG A 35 -10.01 -5.43 9.14
N ILE A 36 -9.33 -4.47 8.53
CA ILE A 36 -7.96 -4.08 8.89
C ILE A 36 -8.00 -2.70 9.53
N LYS A 37 -7.58 -2.64 10.78
CA LYS A 37 -7.54 -1.39 11.55
C LYS A 37 -6.23 -0.66 11.30
N PRO A 38 -6.19 0.68 11.32
CA PRO A 38 -4.97 1.47 11.13
C PRO A 38 -4.09 1.49 12.41
N LEU A 39 -3.78 0.31 12.96
CA LEU A 39 -2.98 0.15 14.19
C LEU A 39 -1.50 -0.05 13.86
N GLY A 40 -0.89 0.92 13.18
CA GLY A 40 0.52 0.89 12.80
C GLY A 40 0.77 0.46 11.35
N GLU A 41 1.96 -0.08 11.11
CA GLU A 41 2.39 -0.62 9.81
C GLU A 41 1.92 -2.06 9.65
N HIS A 42 1.34 -2.37 8.49
CA HIS A 42 0.86 -3.69 8.11
C HIS A 42 1.70 -4.23 6.97
N GLN A 43 2.11 -5.49 7.07
CA GLN A 43 2.73 -6.17 5.94
C GLN A 43 1.66 -6.84 5.10
N MET A 44 1.60 -6.44 3.83
CA MET A 44 0.62 -6.94 2.88
C MET A 44 1.25 -7.02 1.50
N THR A 45 0.80 -8.00 0.71
CA THR A 45 1.21 -8.12 -0.68
C THR A 45 0.64 -6.98 -1.51
N GLY A 46 1.30 -6.62 -2.61
CA GLY A 46 0.74 -5.64 -3.54
C GLY A 46 -0.62 -6.07 -4.10
N ALA A 47 -0.90 -7.38 -4.17
CA ALA A 47 -2.23 -7.88 -4.54
C ALA A 47 -3.31 -7.45 -3.54
N THR A 48 -2.98 -7.47 -2.24
CA THR A 48 -3.87 -7.01 -1.16
C THR A 48 -4.03 -5.49 -1.21
N LEU A 49 -2.95 -4.76 -1.44
CA LEU A 49 -2.97 -3.31 -1.62
C LEU A 49 -3.85 -2.89 -2.80
N ASN A 50 -3.73 -3.58 -3.94
CA ASN A 50 -4.58 -3.33 -5.11
C ASN A 50 -6.06 -3.55 -4.77
N ALA A 51 -6.39 -4.61 -4.02
CA ALA A 51 -7.75 -4.85 -3.55
C ALA A 51 -8.24 -3.74 -2.59
N ILE A 52 -7.38 -3.22 -1.70
CA ILE A 52 -7.72 -2.08 -0.83
C ILE A 52 -8.01 -0.84 -1.68
N VAL A 53 -7.18 -0.56 -2.68
CA VAL A 53 -7.39 0.60 -3.57
C VAL A 53 -8.68 0.46 -4.37
N ASP A 54 -9.01 -0.74 -4.83
CA ASP A 54 -10.22 -1.02 -5.60
C ASP A 54 -11.50 -0.85 -4.76
N GLU A 55 -11.50 -1.40 -3.54
CA GLU A 55 -12.69 -1.42 -2.66
C GLU A 55 -12.87 -0.12 -1.87
N GLU A 56 -11.78 0.45 -1.35
CA GLU A 56 -11.81 1.58 -0.42
C GLU A 56 -11.26 2.88 -1.01
N GLY A 57 -10.56 2.80 -2.15
CA GLY A 57 -9.88 3.93 -2.77
C GLY A 57 -8.43 4.10 -2.29
N ALA A 58 -7.62 4.74 -3.14
CA ALA A 58 -6.21 5.02 -2.83
C ALA A 58 -6.02 5.95 -1.61
N ASP A 59 -7.04 6.70 -1.19
CA ASP A 59 -7.00 7.55 0.01
C ASP A 59 -6.89 6.75 1.32
N ALA A 60 -7.21 5.45 1.27
CA ALA A 60 -7.11 4.55 2.40
C ALA A 60 -5.66 4.24 2.79
N ILE A 61 -4.70 4.44 1.88
CA ILE A 61 -3.28 4.14 2.07
C ILE A 61 -2.52 5.45 2.26
N VAL A 62 -1.92 5.63 3.45
CA VAL A 62 -1.06 6.78 3.78
C VAL A 62 0.32 6.60 3.19
N SER A 63 0.85 5.38 3.26
CA SER A 63 2.20 5.03 2.79
C SER A 63 2.23 3.54 2.47
N ALA A 64 2.99 3.18 1.44
CA ALA A 64 3.31 1.80 1.10
C ALA A 64 4.78 1.74 0.68
N ASN A 65 5.61 1.04 1.44
CA ASN A 65 7.03 0.87 1.17
C ASN A 65 7.33 -0.58 0.80
N PRO A 66 7.96 -0.87 -0.36
CA PRO A 66 8.34 -2.23 -0.72
C PRO A 66 9.44 -2.75 0.21
N ARG A 67 9.37 -4.03 0.55
CA ARG A 67 10.31 -4.73 1.43
C ARG A 67 11.24 -5.66 0.66
#